data_AF-A0A357EY27-F1
#
_entry.id   AF-A0A357EY27-F1
#
_cell.length_a   1.000
_cell.length_b   1.000
_cell.length_c   1.000
_cell.angle_alpha   90.00
_cell.angle_beta   90.00
_cell.angle_gamma   90.00
#
_symmetry.space_group_name_H-M   'P 1'
#
loop_
_entity.id
_entity.type
_entity.pdbx_description
1 polymer ?
#
loop_
_entity_poly.entity_id
_entity_poly.type
_entity_poly.pdbx_seq_one_letter_code
_entity_poly.pdbx_strand_id
1 'polypeptide(L)'
;MFRRKILAMSQNLRWQPAFLGNRIRILIIVSIGFSITLASFFAFSDGSKAQNPNSCIACHSGLEARLSDPIKSFEHDIHKSKGLSCQDCHGGNPAASDKAAAKAVIWGYVGRPTTAQIPAFCGKCHSDAELMKKFNPSLRVDQVQEYFTSVHGNKLRGGDQNVATCVSCHGVHGIRAPSDPLSSVYPLNVAETCAKCHANAEHMAGYGIPHDQFDKYKSSVHAAALYEKHDLSAPTCNDCHGNHGAVPPGLASVANVCGQCHARQAELFQKSAHKLPFEKMNTG
;
A
#
# COMPACT_ATOMS: atom_id res chain seq x y z
N MET A 1 33.62 52.75 32.26
CA MET A 1 34.16 53.90 31.49
C MET A 1 33.70 53.74 30.04
N PHE A 2 33.17 54.80 29.39
CA PHE A 2 32.93 55.03 27.94
C PHE A 2 32.69 53.86 26.94
N ARG A 3 31.88 53.95 25.86
CA ARG A 3 30.70 54.76 25.44
C ARG A 3 30.42 54.42 23.95
N ARG A 4 29.14 54.32 23.53
CA ARG A 4 28.62 54.67 22.16
C ARG A 4 29.07 53.81 20.94
N LYS A 5 28.36 53.73 19.79
CA LYS A 5 26.96 54.00 19.33
C LYS A 5 26.86 53.56 17.82
N ILE A 6 25.68 53.67 17.18
CA ILE A 6 25.45 53.74 15.69
C ILE A 6 25.61 52.35 15.00
N LEU A 7 24.73 51.83 14.12
CA LEU A 7 23.43 52.18 13.47
C LEU A 7 22.65 50.82 13.26
N ALA A 8 21.50 50.62 12.59
CA ALA A 8 20.63 51.43 11.73
C ALA A 8 19.12 51.10 11.83
N MET A 9 18.32 51.95 11.16
CA MET A 9 16.96 51.78 10.56
C MET A 9 16.17 50.47 10.73
N SER A 10 14.96 50.63 11.27
CA SER A 10 13.80 49.75 11.06
C SER A 10 13.04 50.09 9.77
N GLN A 11 12.23 49.15 9.27
CA GLN A 11 11.12 49.46 8.37
C GLN A 11 9.81 48.85 8.93
N ASN A 12 8.75 49.65 8.92
CA ASN A 12 7.39 49.21 9.21
C ASN A 12 6.72 48.77 7.92
N LEU A 13 5.71 47.90 8.01
CA LEU A 13 4.35 48.33 7.64
C LEU A 13 3.29 47.51 8.40
N ARG A 14 2.11 48.10 8.60
CA ARG A 14 1.00 47.52 9.38
C ARG A 14 -0.13 47.03 8.47
N TRP A 15 -0.85 46.03 8.93
CA TRP A 15 -2.16 45.64 8.39
C TRP A 15 -3.25 46.65 8.79
N GLN A 16 -4.15 46.98 7.87
CA GLN A 16 -5.46 47.60 8.15
C GLN A 16 -6.50 47.15 7.09
N PRO A 17 -7.71 46.71 7.50
CA PRO A 17 -8.88 46.53 6.63
C PRO A 17 -10.01 47.54 6.94
N ALA A 18 -10.85 47.91 5.97
CA ALA A 18 -12.27 48.33 6.16
C ALA A 18 -12.97 48.79 4.85
N PHE A 19 -14.30 48.98 4.94
CA PHE A 19 -15.25 49.65 4.02
C PHE A 19 -15.64 48.88 2.73
N LEU A 20 -16.92 48.54 2.51
CA LEU A 20 -18.09 49.37 2.13
C LEU A 20 -17.90 50.06 0.75
N GLY A 21 -18.76 49.92 -0.27
CA GLY A 21 -20.01 49.15 -0.44
C GLY A 21 -21.20 50.02 -0.90
N ASN A 22 -21.90 49.68 -1.99
CA ASN A 22 -23.18 50.33 -2.36
C ASN A 22 -24.09 49.49 -3.28
N ARG A 23 -25.32 49.96 -3.53
CA ARG A 23 -26.43 49.28 -4.25
C ARG A 23 -26.74 49.96 -5.59
N ILE A 24 -27.20 49.19 -6.60
CA ILE A 24 -28.14 49.66 -7.63
C ILE A 24 -29.18 48.57 -7.92
N ARG A 25 -30.46 48.95 -8.07
CA ARG A 25 -31.55 48.18 -8.70
C ARG A 25 -32.21 49.11 -9.74
N ILE A 26 -32.52 48.62 -10.93
CA ILE A 26 -33.37 49.30 -11.93
C ILE A 26 -34.38 48.27 -12.49
N LEU A 27 -35.55 48.74 -12.93
CA LEU A 27 -36.73 47.90 -13.24
C LEU A 27 -36.94 47.63 -14.73
N ILE A 28 -37.45 46.42 -14.98
CA ILE A 28 -38.52 46.02 -15.92
C ILE A 28 -38.94 47.04 -16.99
N ILE A 29 -38.91 46.60 -18.25
CA ILE A 29 -39.91 46.97 -19.28
C ILE A 29 -40.47 45.66 -19.88
N VAL A 30 -41.77 45.63 -20.18
CA VAL A 30 -42.47 44.49 -20.79
C VAL A 30 -42.88 44.85 -22.22
N SER A 31 -42.56 43.97 -23.18
CA SER A 31 -43.06 44.02 -24.56
C SER A 31 -43.46 42.61 -25.00
N ILE A 32 -44.72 42.44 -25.41
CA ILE A 32 -45.28 41.17 -25.90
C ILE A 32 -45.31 41.21 -27.44
N GLY A 33 -44.85 40.16 -28.12
CA GLY A 33 -44.72 40.21 -29.59
C GLY A 33 -44.36 38.90 -30.31
N PHE A 34 -45.32 37.97 -30.34
CA PHE A 34 -45.59 37.02 -31.44
C PHE A 34 -44.47 36.13 -32.04
N SER A 35 -44.63 34.81 -31.84
CA SER A 35 -44.48 33.73 -32.84
C SER A 35 -43.17 33.57 -33.65
N ILE A 36 -42.48 32.45 -33.44
CA ILE A 36 -42.54 31.28 -34.34
C ILE A 36 -41.94 30.04 -33.66
N THR A 37 -42.47 28.86 -33.99
CA THR A 37 -41.98 27.58 -33.48
C THR A 37 -40.68 27.15 -34.16
N LEU A 38 -39.60 27.05 -33.38
CA LEU A 38 -38.54 26.09 -33.68
C LEU A 38 -38.03 25.47 -32.38
N ALA A 39 -38.61 24.32 -32.02
CA ALA A 39 -38.10 23.48 -30.95
C ALA A 39 -36.81 22.81 -31.44
N SER A 40 -35.70 23.54 -31.36
CA SER A 40 -34.36 23.01 -31.63
C SER A 40 -34.06 21.90 -30.64
N PHE A 41 -34.38 20.66 -31.04
CA PHE A 41 -33.85 19.45 -30.45
C PHE A 41 -32.33 19.49 -30.64
N PHE A 42 -31.64 20.12 -29.69
CA PHE A 42 -30.29 19.74 -29.33
C PHE A 42 -30.37 18.32 -28.78
N ALA A 43 -30.42 17.37 -29.71
CA ALA A 43 -29.90 16.04 -29.47
C ALA A 43 -28.43 16.22 -29.11
N PHE A 44 -28.17 16.41 -27.81
CA PHE A 44 -26.96 15.90 -27.21
C PHE A 44 -26.95 14.42 -27.56
N SER A 45 -26.22 14.07 -28.62
CA SER A 45 -25.78 12.73 -28.89
C SER A 45 -24.92 12.35 -27.69
N ASP A 46 -25.55 11.77 -26.67
CA ASP A 46 -24.87 11.52 -25.41
C ASP A 46 -23.65 10.65 -25.71
N GLY A 47 -22.48 11.21 -25.40
CA GLY A 47 -21.18 10.72 -25.83
C GLY A 47 -20.75 9.47 -25.09
N SER A 48 -21.72 8.69 -24.59
CA SER A 48 -21.55 7.33 -24.11
C SER A 48 -21.08 6.44 -25.27
N LYS A 49 -19.81 6.58 -25.61
CA LYS A 49 -19.00 5.46 -26.07
C LYS A 49 -19.30 4.34 -25.09
N ALA A 50 -20.05 3.33 -25.52
CA ALA A 50 -20.19 2.11 -24.76
C ALA A 50 -18.76 1.64 -24.46
N GLN A 51 -18.39 1.63 -23.17
CA GLN A 51 -17.07 1.20 -22.73
C GLN A 51 -16.86 -0.20 -23.29
N ASN A 52 -16.00 -0.32 -24.32
CA ASN A 52 -15.91 -1.54 -25.12
C ASN A 52 -15.55 -2.69 -24.16
N PRO A 53 -16.48 -3.60 -23.86
CA PRO A 53 -16.47 -4.31 -22.59
C PRO A 53 -15.24 -5.20 -22.54
N ASN A 54 -14.36 -4.93 -21.57
CA ASN A 54 -13.02 -5.51 -21.51
C ASN A 54 -13.11 -7.03 -21.69
N SER A 55 -12.56 -7.52 -22.81
CA SER A 55 -12.72 -8.90 -23.23
C SER A 55 -12.08 -9.88 -22.25
N CYS A 56 -11.06 -9.46 -21.49
CA CYS A 56 -10.51 -10.23 -20.39
C CYS A 56 -11.58 -10.52 -19.34
N ILE A 57 -12.32 -9.48 -18.89
CA ILE A 57 -13.37 -9.60 -17.87
C ILE A 57 -14.59 -10.33 -18.44
N ALA A 58 -15.06 -9.93 -19.63
CA ALA A 58 -16.26 -10.47 -20.25
C ALA A 58 -16.12 -11.96 -20.62
N CYS A 59 -14.93 -12.40 -21.04
CA CYS A 59 -14.65 -13.81 -21.31
C CYS A 59 -14.46 -14.60 -20.01
N HIS A 60 -13.61 -14.14 -19.09
CA HIS A 60 -13.31 -14.90 -17.88
C HIS A 60 -14.48 -15.01 -16.89
N SER A 61 -15.45 -14.09 -16.88
CA SER A 61 -16.59 -14.12 -15.96
C SER A 61 -17.50 -15.34 -16.18
N GLY A 62 -17.60 -15.84 -17.42
CA GLY A 62 -18.36 -17.03 -17.80
C GLY A 62 -17.59 -18.35 -17.72
N LEU A 63 -16.37 -18.37 -17.17
CA LEU A 63 -15.54 -19.58 -17.06
C LEU A 63 -15.62 -20.23 -15.67
N GLU A 64 -14.97 -21.40 -15.55
CA GLU A 64 -14.75 -22.12 -14.30
C GLU A 64 -14.32 -21.20 -13.15
N ALA A 65 -14.66 -21.56 -11.90
CA ALA A 65 -14.37 -20.78 -10.70
C ALA A 65 -12.91 -20.27 -10.64
N ARG A 66 -11.95 -21.14 -10.95
CA ARG A 66 -10.51 -20.85 -11.05
C ARG A 66 -10.14 -19.66 -11.98
N LEU A 67 -11.00 -19.32 -12.93
CA LEU A 67 -10.83 -18.24 -13.90
C LEU A 67 -11.81 -17.07 -13.71
N SER A 68 -13.00 -17.30 -13.12
CA SER A 68 -14.01 -16.27 -12.84
C SER A 68 -13.91 -15.65 -11.44
N ASP A 69 -13.43 -16.37 -10.43
CA ASP A 69 -13.25 -15.84 -9.06
C ASP A 69 -12.25 -14.66 -8.98
N PRO A 70 -11.14 -14.62 -9.75
CA PRO A 70 -10.29 -13.44 -9.83
C PRO A 70 -11.03 -12.15 -10.23
N ILE A 71 -12.11 -12.22 -11.02
CA ILE A 71 -12.93 -11.04 -11.34
C ILE A 71 -13.76 -10.61 -10.13
N LYS A 72 -14.41 -11.57 -9.45
CA LYS A 72 -15.27 -11.31 -8.28
C LYS A 72 -14.49 -10.61 -7.17
N SER A 73 -13.26 -11.05 -6.92
CA SER A 73 -12.36 -10.41 -5.97
C SER A 73 -11.88 -9.03 -6.43
N PHE A 74 -11.68 -8.82 -7.74
CA PHE A 74 -11.07 -7.60 -8.29
C PHE A 74 -12.01 -6.38 -8.18
N GLU A 75 -13.30 -6.61 -7.99
CA GLU A 75 -14.28 -5.59 -7.58
C GLU A 75 -13.87 -4.82 -6.31
N HIS A 76 -13.02 -5.41 -5.46
CA HIS A 76 -12.53 -4.83 -4.22
C HIS A 76 -11.01 -4.54 -4.19
N ASP A 77 -10.34 -4.59 -5.35
CA ASP A 77 -8.89 -4.34 -5.44
C ASP A 77 -8.57 -2.84 -5.51
N ILE A 78 -7.59 -2.39 -4.72
CA ILE A 78 -7.08 -1.01 -4.68
C ILE A 78 -6.55 -0.56 -6.04
N HIS A 79 -6.05 -1.47 -6.88
CA HIS A 79 -5.61 -1.17 -8.24
C HIS A 79 -6.82 -0.86 -9.14
N LYS A 80 -7.95 -1.58 -8.99
CA LYS A 80 -9.21 -1.25 -9.68
C LYS A 80 -9.72 0.12 -9.26
N SER A 81 -9.66 0.45 -7.97
CA SER A 81 -10.04 1.78 -7.47
C SER A 81 -9.11 2.93 -7.93
N LYS A 82 -7.98 2.60 -8.58
CA LYS A 82 -7.04 3.54 -9.21
C LYS A 82 -7.13 3.53 -10.75
N GLY A 83 -8.14 2.85 -11.32
CA GLY A 83 -8.39 2.78 -12.76
C GLY A 83 -7.57 1.73 -13.51
N LEU A 84 -6.84 0.87 -12.80
CA LEU A 84 -6.11 -0.26 -13.40
C LEU A 84 -7.04 -1.47 -13.60
N SER A 85 -6.65 -2.33 -14.53
CA SER A 85 -7.43 -3.44 -15.05
C SER A 85 -6.53 -4.64 -15.39
N CYS A 86 -7.12 -5.78 -15.74
CA CYS A 86 -6.44 -7.07 -15.89
C CYS A 86 -5.16 -7.00 -16.74
N GLN A 87 -5.22 -6.28 -17.87
CA GLN A 87 -4.13 -6.16 -18.82
C GLN A 87 -2.97 -5.28 -18.32
N ASP A 88 -3.20 -4.37 -17.37
CA ASP A 88 -2.16 -3.45 -16.89
C ASP A 88 -1.15 -4.16 -15.98
N CYS A 89 -1.56 -5.28 -15.38
CA CYS A 89 -0.67 -6.21 -14.68
C CYS A 89 -0.22 -7.38 -15.57
N HIS A 90 -1.16 -8.05 -16.24
CA HIS A 90 -0.92 -9.31 -16.95
C HIS A 90 -0.61 -9.20 -18.45
N GLY A 91 -0.68 -8.00 -19.04
CA GLY A 91 -0.63 -7.79 -20.49
C GLY A 91 -1.87 -8.32 -21.22
N GLY A 92 -1.83 -8.28 -22.55
CA GLY A 92 -2.93 -8.71 -23.42
C GLY A 92 -3.75 -7.54 -24.00
N ASN A 93 -4.62 -7.85 -24.96
CA ASN A 93 -5.47 -6.88 -25.64
C ASN A 93 -6.94 -6.99 -25.17
N PRO A 94 -7.45 -6.04 -24.37
CA PRO A 94 -8.81 -6.06 -23.83
C PRO A 94 -9.90 -5.72 -24.86
N ALA A 95 -9.53 -5.37 -26.10
CA ALA A 95 -10.46 -5.13 -27.21
C ALA A 95 -10.57 -6.33 -28.19
N ALA A 96 -9.75 -7.37 -28.02
CA ALA A 96 -9.81 -8.57 -28.85
C ALA A 96 -10.75 -9.62 -28.24
N SER A 97 -11.75 -10.08 -29.00
CA SER A 97 -12.70 -11.11 -28.56
C SER A 97 -12.14 -12.54 -28.69
N ASP A 98 -11.23 -12.79 -29.63
CA ASP A 98 -10.53 -14.07 -29.73
C ASP A 98 -9.46 -14.25 -28.63
N LYS A 99 -9.39 -15.46 -28.09
CA LYS A 99 -8.48 -15.88 -27.03
C LYS A 99 -7.01 -15.85 -27.45
N ALA A 100 -6.67 -16.15 -28.70
CA ALA A 100 -5.27 -16.11 -29.15
C ALA A 100 -4.83 -14.66 -29.40
N ALA A 101 -5.65 -13.85 -30.06
CA ALA A 101 -5.41 -12.42 -30.29
C ALA A 101 -5.33 -11.62 -28.98
N ALA A 102 -6.24 -11.85 -28.04
CA ALA A 102 -6.24 -11.18 -26.72
C ALA A 102 -5.02 -11.52 -25.87
N LYS A 103 -4.40 -12.69 -26.08
CA LYS A 103 -3.30 -13.24 -25.26
C LYS A 103 -1.98 -13.35 -26.03
N ALA A 104 -1.90 -12.71 -27.19
CA ALA A 104 -0.71 -12.75 -28.05
C ALA A 104 0.48 -12.03 -27.39
N VAL A 105 1.69 -12.58 -27.58
CA VAL A 105 2.93 -12.10 -26.96
C VAL A 105 3.24 -10.64 -27.31
N ILE A 106 2.80 -10.15 -28.49
CA ILE A 106 2.92 -8.75 -28.91
C ILE A 106 2.26 -7.75 -27.95
N TRP A 107 1.28 -8.19 -27.14
CA TRP A 107 0.62 -7.38 -26.12
C TRP A 107 1.21 -7.59 -24.72
N GLY A 108 2.41 -8.18 -24.62
CA GLY A 108 3.11 -8.41 -23.36
C GLY A 108 2.40 -9.36 -22.40
N TYR A 109 1.54 -10.26 -22.90
CA TYR A 109 0.77 -11.17 -22.04
C TYR A 109 1.68 -12.17 -21.29
N VAL A 110 1.66 -12.13 -19.95
CA VAL A 110 2.50 -12.97 -19.08
C VAL A 110 1.73 -14.04 -18.30
N GLY A 111 0.39 -14.01 -18.26
CA GLY A 111 -0.40 -14.98 -17.50
C GLY A 111 -0.14 -14.91 -15.98
N ARG A 112 -0.15 -16.07 -15.30
CA ARG A 112 0.12 -16.18 -13.86
C ARG A 112 1.65 -16.23 -13.62
N PRO A 113 2.25 -15.28 -12.89
CA PRO A 113 3.66 -15.34 -12.53
C PRO A 113 3.98 -16.52 -11.60
N THR A 114 5.21 -17.05 -11.69
CA THR A 114 5.77 -18.00 -10.70
C THR A 114 6.22 -17.26 -9.44
N THR A 115 6.43 -17.95 -8.31
CA THR A 115 6.84 -17.33 -7.04
C THR A 115 8.08 -16.43 -7.20
N ALA A 116 9.10 -16.90 -7.94
CA ALA A 116 10.32 -16.16 -8.24
C ALA A 116 10.10 -14.87 -9.06
N GLN A 117 9.02 -14.79 -9.84
CA GLN A 117 8.70 -13.63 -10.67
C GLN A 117 7.91 -12.55 -9.91
N ILE A 118 7.28 -12.87 -8.78
CA ILE A 118 6.35 -11.97 -8.06
C ILE A 118 7.00 -10.64 -7.62
N PRO A 119 8.21 -10.60 -7.01
CA PRO A 119 8.82 -9.33 -6.62
C PRO A 119 9.08 -8.40 -7.81
N ALA A 120 9.53 -8.94 -8.93
CA ALA A 120 9.75 -8.17 -10.17
C ALA A 120 8.42 -7.76 -10.82
N PHE A 121 7.39 -8.62 -10.77
CA PHE A 121 6.05 -8.34 -11.30
C PHE A 121 5.37 -7.17 -10.59
N CYS A 122 5.42 -7.14 -9.26
CA CYS A 122 4.94 -6.00 -8.46
C CYS A 122 5.87 -4.78 -8.59
N GLY A 123 7.18 -5.00 -8.65
CA GLY A 123 8.20 -3.95 -8.80
C GLY A 123 8.12 -3.13 -10.08
N LYS A 124 7.47 -3.65 -11.15
CA LYS A 124 7.12 -2.87 -12.36
C LYS A 124 6.47 -1.52 -12.05
N CYS A 125 5.70 -1.45 -10.95
CA CYS A 125 5.04 -0.23 -10.49
C CYS A 125 5.52 0.17 -9.09
N HIS A 126 5.53 -0.77 -8.14
CA HIS A 126 5.91 -0.53 -6.74
C HIS A 126 7.45 -0.42 -6.54
N SER A 127 8.19 -0.12 -7.61
CA SER A 127 9.59 0.33 -7.56
C SER A 127 9.89 1.49 -8.54
N ASP A 128 8.85 2.16 -9.06
CA ASP A 128 8.96 3.36 -9.91
C ASP A 128 8.36 4.59 -9.19
N ALA A 129 9.23 5.55 -8.81
CA ALA A 129 8.82 6.78 -8.16
C ALA A 129 7.93 7.68 -9.04
N GLU A 130 8.20 7.78 -10.34
CA GLU A 130 7.46 8.64 -11.26
C GLU A 130 6.11 8.04 -11.69
N LEU A 131 5.96 6.72 -11.58
CA LEU A 131 4.66 6.08 -11.67
C LEU A 131 3.88 6.20 -10.36
N MET A 132 4.49 5.88 -9.21
CA MET A 132 3.76 5.90 -7.93
C MET A 132 3.32 7.30 -7.50
N LYS A 133 4.07 8.37 -7.82
CA LYS A 133 3.61 9.76 -7.67
C LYS A 133 2.26 10.06 -8.32
N LYS A 134 1.86 9.33 -9.37
CA LYS A 134 0.57 9.53 -10.06
C LYS A 134 -0.61 8.86 -9.34
N PHE A 135 -0.35 7.84 -8.51
CA PHE A 135 -1.39 7.03 -7.86
C PHE A 135 -1.45 7.19 -6.34
N ASN A 136 -0.28 7.31 -5.69
CA ASN A 136 -0.10 7.55 -4.26
C ASN A 136 1.32 8.13 -3.99
N PRO A 137 1.49 9.47 -3.95
CA PRO A 137 2.77 10.12 -3.63
C PRO A 137 3.38 9.76 -2.27
N SER A 138 2.58 9.24 -1.34
CA SER A 138 3.03 8.85 0.01
C SER A 138 3.51 7.40 0.09
N LEU A 139 3.40 6.61 -0.98
CA LEU A 139 3.99 5.28 -1.01
C LEU A 139 5.49 5.38 -1.35
N ARG A 140 6.33 4.70 -0.56
CA ARG A 140 7.73 4.46 -0.94
C ARG A 140 7.80 3.54 -2.18
N VAL A 141 9.00 3.38 -2.73
CA VAL A 141 9.29 2.53 -3.90
C VAL A 141 10.53 1.64 -3.69
N ASP A 142 10.91 1.45 -2.42
CA ASP A 142 12.04 0.65 -1.96
C ASP A 142 11.65 -0.79 -1.53
N GLN A 143 10.36 -1.11 -1.54
CA GLN A 143 9.80 -2.35 -0.98
C GLN A 143 10.39 -3.62 -1.61
N VAL A 144 10.74 -3.61 -2.90
CA VAL A 144 11.37 -4.75 -3.56
C VAL A 144 12.85 -4.87 -3.19
N GLN A 145 13.55 -3.74 -2.98
CA GLN A 145 14.92 -3.73 -2.49
C GLN A 145 14.98 -4.24 -1.04
N GLU A 146 14.08 -3.77 -0.18
CA GLU A 146 13.90 -4.28 1.19
C GLU A 146 13.47 -5.75 1.21
N TYR A 147 12.53 -6.18 0.35
CA TYR A 147 12.17 -7.59 0.25
C TYR A 147 13.40 -8.47 0.00
N PHE A 148 14.34 -7.99 -0.83
CA PHE A 148 15.61 -8.69 -1.08
C PHE A 148 16.70 -8.49 0.00
N THR A 149 16.42 -7.83 1.13
CA THR A 149 17.21 -7.98 2.37
C THR A 149 16.58 -8.97 3.36
N SER A 150 15.26 -9.23 3.25
CA SER A 150 14.53 -10.17 4.11
C SER A 150 15.03 -11.62 4.05
N VAL A 151 14.73 -12.43 5.08
CA VAL A 151 15.04 -13.87 5.06
C VAL A 151 14.32 -14.58 3.92
N HIS A 152 13.09 -14.17 3.61
CA HIS A 152 12.29 -14.69 2.50
C HIS A 152 12.94 -14.38 1.14
N GLY A 153 13.28 -13.12 0.87
CA GLY A 153 13.91 -12.73 -0.40
C GLY A 153 15.32 -13.33 -0.58
N ASN A 154 16.07 -13.54 0.50
CA ASN A 154 17.32 -14.28 0.46
C ASN A 154 17.11 -15.75 0.06
N LYS A 155 16.14 -16.45 0.68
CA LYS A 155 15.77 -17.82 0.32
C LYS A 155 15.23 -17.93 -1.11
N LEU A 156 14.41 -16.97 -1.57
CA LEU A 156 13.89 -16.93 -2.95
C LEU A 156 15.02 -16.79 -3.99
N ARG A 157 16.04 -15.97 -3.72
CA ARG A 157 17.25 -15.90 -4.56
C ARG A 157 18.08 -17.18 -4.54
N GLY A 158 18.02 -17.94 -3.44
CA GLY A 158 18.55 -19.30 -3.34
C GLY A 158 17.72 -20.37 -4.06
N GLY A 159 16.61 -20.00 -4.73
CA GLY A 159 15.75 -20.90 -5.50
C GLY A 159 14.57 -21.50 -4.73
N ASP A 160 14.41 -21.19 -3.44
CA ASP A 160 13.28 -21.66 -2.63
C ASP A 160 11.98 -20.95 -3.05
N GLN A 161 11.03 -21.70 -3.60
CA GLN A 161 9.72 -21.18 -4.04
C GLN A 161 8.58 -21.37 -3.02
N ASN A 162 8.87 -21.90 -1.83
CA ASN A 162 7.91 -22.08 -0.74
C ASN A 162 7.87 -20.87 0.21
N VAL A 163 8.78 -19.90 0.08
CA VAL A 163 8.80 -18.69 0.93
C VAL A 163 7.75 -17.64 0.56
N ALA A 164 7.44 -16.80 1.55
CA ALA A 164 6.55 -15.66 1.37
C ALA A 164 7.07 -14.64 0.34
N THR A 165 6.14 -14.09 -0.44
CA THR A 165 6.37 -12.99 -1.40
C THR A 165 5.32 -11.89 -1.19
N CYS A 166 5.34 -10.83 -2.02
CA CYS A 166 4.38 -9.72 -1.96
C CYS A 166 2.92 -10.18 -1.82
N VAL A 167 2.51 -11.21 -2.58
CA VAL A 167 1.13 -11.71 -2.57
C VAL A 167 0.79 -12.59 -1.37
N SER A 168 1.78 -13.13 -0.67
CA SER A 168 1.56 -13.93 0.54
C SER A 168 1.00 -13.08 1.67
N CYS A 169 1.45 -11.81 1.75
CA CYS A 169 0.95 -10.83 2.71
C CYS A 169 -0.24 -10.04 2.15
N HIS A 170 -0.18 -9.55 0.90
CA HIS A 170 -1.17 -8.62 0.33
C HIS A 170 -2.32 -9.28 -0.46
N GLY A 171 -2.25 -10.58 -0.74
CA GLY A 171 -3.21 -11.30 -1.59
C GLY A 171 -2.98 -11.12 -3.09
N VAL A 172 -3.95 -11.59 -3.88
CA VAL A 172 -4.03 -11.40 -5.35
C VAL A 172 -5.44 -11.01 -5.75
N HIS A 173 -5.57 -10.21 -6.81
CA HIS A 173 -6.85 -9.85 -7.45
C HIS A 173 -7.93 -9.34 -6.48
N GLY A 174 -7.55 -8.76 -5.36
CA GLY A 174 -8.41 -8.31 -4.27
C GLY A 174 -7.58 -7.60 -3.19
N ILE A 175 -6.48 -6.97 -3.62
CA ILE A 175 -5.46 -6.36 -2.78
C ILE A 175 -6.04 -5.10 -2.15
N ARG A 176 -5.97 -5.00 -0.83
CA ARG A 176 -6.51 -3.85 -0.07
C ARG A 176 -5.41 -3.00 0.52
N ALA A 177 -5.68 -1.69 0.69
CA ALA A 177 -4.75 -0.78 1.36
C ALA A 177 -4.49 -1.23 2.82
N PRO A 178 -3.30 -1.00 3.40
CA PRO A 178 -3.04 -1.38 4.81
C PRO A 178 -3.93 -0.68 5.85
N SER A 179 -4.63 0.39 5.47
CA SER A 179 -5.61 1.11 6.29
C SER A 179 -7.04 0.56 6.21
N ASP A 180 -7.31 -0.42 5.34
CA ASP A 180 -8.61 -1.08 5.21
C ASP A 180 -8.69 -2.25 6.21
N PRO A 181 -9.68 -2.29 7.14
CA PRO A 181 -9.83 -3.38 8.12
C PRO A 181 -9.98 -4.78 7.52
N LEU A 182 -10.38 -4.90 6.24
CA LEU A 182 -10.47 -6.17 5.52
C LEU A 182 -9.15 -6.56 4.82
N SER A 183 -8.09 -5.75 4.95
CA SER A 183 -6.76 -6.06 4.41
C SER A 183 -6.02 -7.06 5.29
N SER A 184 -5.40 -8.05 4.68
CA SER A 184 -4.54 -9.04 5.36
C SER A 184 -3.29 -8.43 5.99
N VAL A 185 -2.97 -7.17 5.69
CA VAL A 185 -1.89 -6.37 6.31
C VAL A 185 -2.39 -5.20 7.17
N TYR A 186 -3.68 -5.18 7.52
CA TYR A 186 -4.20 -4.29 8.57
C TYR A 186 -3.69 -4.75 9.95
N PRO A 187 -3.37 -3.87 10.92
CA PRO A 187 -2.64 -4.25 12.15
C PRO A 187 -3.21 -5.45 12.92
N LEU A 188 -4.54 -5.51 13.11
CA LEU A 188 -5.22 -6.64 13.77
C LEU A 188 -4.99 -7.99 13.03
N ASN A 189 -4.84 -7.94 11.71
CA ASN A 189 -4.82 -9.10 10.82
C ASN A 189 -3.38 -9.58 10.51
N VAL A 190 -2.34 -8.78 10.77
CA VAL A 190 -0.96 -9.14 10.38
C VAL A 190 -0.49 -10.41 11.09
N ALA A 191 -0.75 -10.56 12.39
CA ALA A 191 -0.29 -11.72 13.15
C ALA A 191 -0.88 -13.03 12.59
N GLU A 192 -2.15 -13.02 12.19
CA GLU A 192 -2.82 -14.15 11.53
C GLU A 192 -2.28 -14.38 10.11
N THR A 193 -1.93 -13.31 9.38
CA THR A 193 -1.25 -13.41 8.09
C THR A 193 0.14 -14.03 8.21
N CYS A 194 0.91 -13.73 9.27
CA CYS A 194 2.15 -14.44 9.57
C CYS A 194 1.89 -15.90 9.97
N ALA A 195 0.86 -16.16 10.78
CA ALA A 195 0.52 -17.50 11.27
C ALA A 195 0.20 -18.52 10.18
N LYS A 196 -0.36 -18.10 9.03
CA LYS A 196 -0.60 -18.94 7.83
C LYS A 196 0.60 -19.80 7.46
N CYS A 197 1.80 -19.26 7.63
CA CYS A 197 3.08 -19.96 7.48
C CYS A 197 3.68 -20.31 8.84
N HIS A 198 3.91 -19.31 9.70
CA HIS A 198 4.72 -19.47 10.92
C HIS A 198 4.04 -20.24 12.08
N ALA A 199 2.75 -20.54 12.00
CA ALA A 199 2.08 -21.47 12.93
C ALA A 199 1.79 -22.84 12.29
N ASN A 200 2.20 -23.06 11.03
CA ASN A 200 1.99 -24.31 10.31
C ASN A 200 3.25 -25.18 10.36
N ALA A 201 3.23 -26.20 11.22
CA ALA A 201 4.35 -27.12 11.42
C ALA A 201 4.76 -27.91 10.16
N GLU A 202 3.83 -28.19 9.24
CA GLU A 202 4.13 -28.86 7.96
C GLU A 202 4.84 -27.90 7.00
N HIS A 203 4.31 -26.67 6.84
CA HIS A 203 4.91 -25.67 5.97
C HIS A 203 6.28 -25.17 6.48
N MET A 204 6.49 -25.13 7.80
CA MET A 204 7.78 -24.79 8.40
C MET A 204 8.75 -25.98 8.51
N ALA A 205 8.35 -27.20 8.10
CA ALA A 205 9.23 -28.37 8.12
C ALA A 205 10.45 -28.15 7.22
N GLY A 206 11.65 -28.29 7.79
CA GLY A 206 12.93 -28.04 7.11
C GLY A 206 13.52 -26.64 7.29
N TYR A 207 12.77 -25.66 7.82
CA TYR A 207 13.32 -24.31 8.09
C TYR A 207 14.02 -24.16 9.45
N GLY A 208 13.86 -25.15 10.35
CA GLY A 208 14.60 -25.20 11.62
C GLY A 208 14.21 -24.14 12.67
N ILE A 209 13.09 -23.43 12.47
CA ILE A 209 12.54 -22.48 13.45
C ILE A 209 11.36 -23.11 14.22
N PRO A 210 11.03 -22.61 15.43
CA PRO A 210 9.76 -22.93 16.09
C PRO A 210 8.55 -22.52 15.24
N HIS A 211 7.37 -23.00 15.60
CA HIS A 211 6.08 -22.64 15.02
C HIS A 211 5.04 -22.20 16.07
N ASP A 212 5.50 -21.80 17.26
CA ASP A 212 4.69 -21.39 18.41
C ASP A 212 4.69 -19.86 18.64
N GLN A 213 5.25 -19.09 17.70
CA GLN A 213 5.38 -17.64 17.81
C GLN A 213 4.03 -16.92 17.80
N PHE A 214 3.03 -17.45 17.08
CA PHE A 214 1.68 -16.87 17.07
C PHE A 214 1.03 -16.98 18.45
N ASP A 215 1.07 -18.15 19.07
CA ASP A 215 0.49 -18.38 20.41
C ASP A 215 1.22 -17.53 21.47
N LYS A 216 2.55 -17.50 21.42
CA LYS A 216 3.37 -16.62 22.27
C LYS A 216 3.02 -15.15 22.07
N TYR A 217 2.81 -14.71 20.83
CA TYR A 217 2.36 -13.34 20.56
C TYR A 217 0.96 -13.09 21.12
N LYS A 218 -0.01 -13.98 20.89
CA LYS A 218 -1.38 -13.84 21.41
C LYS A 218 -1.45 -13.83 22.95
N SER A 219 -0.52 -14.49 23.64
CA SER A 219 -0.36 -14.40 25.11
C SER A 219 0.36 -13.14 25.62
N SER A 220 0.83 -12.24 24.73
CA SER A 220 1.66 -11.09 25.11
C SER A 220 0.85 -9.83 25.45
N VAL A 221 1.48 -8.93 26.22
CA VAL A 221 0.91 -7.60 26.51
C VAL A 221 0.68 -6.74 25.27
N HIS A 222 1.39 -6.99 24.18
CA HIS A 222 1.17 -6.29 22.90
C HIS A 222 -0.13 -6.78 22.23
N ALA A 223 -0.37 -8.09 22.21
CA ALA A 223 -1.63 -8.63 21.70
C ALA A 223 -2.83 -8.22 22.58
N ALA A 224 -2.67 -8.19 23.91
CA ALA A 224 -3.73 -7.70 24.80
C ALA A 224 -4.06 -6.22 24.50
N ALA A 225 -3.06 -5.35 24.29
CA ALA A 225 -3.30 -3.97 23.88
C ALA A 225 -3.97 -3.86 22.49
N LEU A 226 -3.46 -4.60 21.50
CA LEU A 226 -3.95 -4.56 20.12
C LEU A 226 -5.39 -5.10 19.98
N TYR A 227 -5.70 -6.26 20.60
CA TYR A 227 -6.97 -6.95 20.43
C TYR A 227 -8.03 -6.59 21.48
N GLU A 228 -7.68 -6.47 22.76
CA GLU A 228 -8.65 -6.24 23.84
C GLU A 228 -8.92 -4.75 24.08
N LYS A 229 -7.92 -3.90 23.86
CA LYS A 229 -8.01 -2.44 24.04
C LYS A 229 -8.15 -1.67 22.72
N HIS A 230 -8.11 -2.40 21.59
CA HIS A 230 -8.13 -1.86 20.23
C HIS A 230 -7.05 -0.79 19.95
N ASP A 231 -5.91 -0.88 20.63
CA ASP A 231 -4.79 0.03 20.46
C ASP A 231 -4.00 -0.34 19.19
N LEU A 232 -4.35 0.31 18.07
CA LEU A 232 -3.66 0.14 16.79
C LEU A 232 -2.22 0.70 16.77
N SER A 233 -1.73 1.27 17.87
CA SER A 233 -0.30 1.61 18.06
C SER A 233 0.48 0.54 18.82
N ALA A 234 -0.20 -0.49 19.35
CA ALA A 234 0.46 -1.66 19.94
C ALA A 234 1.06 -2.55 18.83
N PRO A 235 2.33 -2.98 18.96
CA PRO A 235 3.05 -3.61 17.87
C PRO A 235 2.59 -5.04 17.57
N THR A 236 2.66 -5.41 16.30
CA THR A 236 2.48 -6.76 15.77
C THR A 236 3.76 -7.21 15.05
N CYS A 237 3.74 -8.37 14.38
CA CYS A 237 4.96 -9.09 13.98
C CYS A 237 5.93 -8.25 13.13
N ASN A 238 5.40 -7.52 12.14
CA ASN A 238 6.14 -6.66 11.22
C ASN A 238 6.72 -5.39 11.89
N ASP A 239 6.19 -4.93 13.02
CA ASP A 239 6.71 -3.75 13.72
C ASP A 239 8.02 -4.06 14.45
N CYS A 240 8.21 -5.33 14.86
CA CYS A 240 9.46 -5.80 15.45
C CYS A 240 10.42 -6.47 14.45
N HIS A 241 9.89 -7.16 13.43
CA HIS A 241 10.68 -7.90 12.43
C HIS A 241 10.92 -7.11 11.13
N GLY A 242 10.30 -5.95 10.95
CA GLY A 242 10.31 -5.19 9.69
C GLY A 242 9.20 -5.61 8.72
N ASN A 243 8.80 -4.68 7.85
CA ASN A 243 7.71 -4.87 6.89
C ASN A 243 8.14 -5.70 5.66
N HIS A 244 8.79 -5.05 4.69
CA HIS A 244 9.27 -5.75 3.48
C HIS A 244 10.63 -6.39 3.73
N GLY A 245 11.52 -5.68 4.44
CA GLY A 245 12.80 -6.19 4.95
C GLY A 245 12.66 -7.09 6.17
N ALA A 246 11.73 -8.06 6.14
CA ALA A 246 11.41 -8.94 7.25
C ALA A 246 12.61 -9.80 7.69
N VAL A 247 13.25 -9.42 8.79
CA VAL A 247 14.43 -10.05 9.40
C VAL A 247 14.28 -10.03 10.92
N PRO A 248 14.42 -11.17 11.62
CA PRO A 248 14.48 -11.18 13.08
C PRO A 248 15.58 -10.25 13.62
N PRO A 249 15.28 -9.29 14.52
CA PRO A 249 16.28 -8.37 15.02
C PRO A 249 17.35 -9.12 15.84
N GLY A 250 18.61 -8.97 15.43
CA GLY A 250 19.75 -9.48 16.19
C GLY A 250 19.85 -8.87 17.60
N LEU A 251 20.59 -9.52 18.50
CA LEU A 251 20.58 -9.21 19.93
C LEU A 251 20.94 -7.74 20.25
N ALA A 252 21.84 -7.09 19.53
CA ALA A 252 22.11 -5.66 19.77
C ALA A 252 21.03 -4.73 19.16
N SER A 253 20.33 -5.16 18.11
CA SER A 253 19.29 -4.37 17.43
C SER A 253 17.96 -4.36 18.18
N VAL A 254 17.69 -5.36 19.04
CA VAL A 254 16.41 -5.46 19.77
C VAL A 254 16.09 -4.20 20.61
N ALA A 255 17.12 -3.57 21.19
CA ALA A 255 16.94 -2.33 21.96
C ALA A 255 16.49 -1.14 21.09
N ASN A 256 16.91 -1.10 19.82
CA ASN A 256 16.54 -0.05 18.87
C ASN A 256 15.10 -0.25 18.35
N VAL A 257 14.67 -1.51 18.22
CA VAL A 257 13.28 -1.88 17.90
C VAL A 257 12.35 -1.51 19.05
N CYS A 258 12.61 -2.00 20.27
CA CYS A 258 11.80 -1.66 21.44
C CYS A 258 11.80 -0.14 21.72
N GLY A 259 12.90 0.56 21.39
CA GLY A 259 13.04 1.99 21.56
C GLY A 259 12.10 2.86 20.73
N GLN A 260 11.49 2.34 19.66
CA GLN A 260 10.50 3.09 18.86
C GLN A 260 9.25 3.47 19.68
N CYS A 261 8.83 2.59 20.60
CA CYS A 261 7.67 2.80 21.48
C CYS A 261 8.07 3.02 22.94
N HIS A 262 9.20 2.45 23.39
CA HIS A 262 9.65 2.47 24.78
C HIS A 262 10.93 3.31 24.96
N ALA A 263 10.93 4.54 24.45
CA ALA A 263 12.09 5.45 24.44
C ALA A 263 12.83 5.54 25.79
N ARG A 264 12.11 5.67 26.91
CA ARG A 264 12.71 5.70 28.26
C ARG A 264 13.41 4.38 28.64
N GLN A 265 12.88 3.23 28.23
CA GLN A 265 13.50 1.94 28.51
C GLN A 265 14.73 1.71 27.63
N ALA A 266 14.71 2.19 26.38
CA ALA A 266 15.89 2.22 25.53
C ALA A 266 16.98 3.16 26.11
N GLU A 267 16.62 4.34 26.60
CA GLU A 267 17.55 5.25 27.28
C GLU A 267 18.19 4.61 28.52
N LEU A 268 17.38 3.96 29.37
CA LEU A 268 17.86 3.23 30.55
C LEU A 268 18.75 2.04 30.17
N PHE A 269 18.40 1.27 29.15
CA PHE A 269 19.24 0.19 28.63
C PHE A 269 20.59 0.71 28.13
N GLN A 270 20.60 1.79 27.34
CA GLN A 270 21.80 2.44 26.80
C GLN A 270 22.72 3.01 27.90
N LYS A 271 22.17 3.32 29.07
CA LYS A 271 22.91 3.76 30.28
C LYS A 271 23.26 2.61 31.23
N SER A 272 22.80 1.38 30.97
CA SER A 272 22.98 0.23 31.86
C SER A 272 24.25 -0.59 31.56
N ALA A 273 24.71 -1.36 32.55
CA ALA A 273 25.83 -2.29 32.39
C ALA A 273 25.56 -3.39 31.33
N HIS A 274 24.31 -3.63 30.93
CA HIS A 274 23.94 -4.64 29.94
C HIS A 274 24.31 -4.24 28.50
N LYS A 275 24.50 -2.95 28.21
CA LYS A 275 24.80 -2.46 26.86
C LYS A 275 26.05 -3.13 26.27
N LEU A 276 27.19 -3.02 26.95
CA LEU A 276 28.48 -3.49 26.44
C LEU A 276 28.53 -5.02 26.20
N PRO A 277 27.94 -5.88 27.06
CA PRO A 277 27.72 -7.28 26.75
C PRO A 277 26.86 -7.52 25.50
N PHE A 278 25.75 -6.79 25.33
CA PHE A 278 24.85 -6.97 24.18
C PHE A 278 25.50 -6.55 22.86
N GLU A 279 26.28 -5.47 22.84
CA GLU A 279 27.05 -5.06 21.67
C GLU A 279 28.10 -6.11 21.27
N LYS A 280 28.74 -6.77 22.26
CA LYS A 280 29.70 -7.87 22.03
C LYS A 280 29.07 -9.18 21.55
N MET A 281 27.79 -9.43 21.83
CA MET A 281 27.06 -10.59 21.32
C MET A 281 26.66 -10.46 19.84
N ASN A 282 27.01 -9.34 19.18
CA ASN A 282 26.61 -9.03 17.81
C ASN A 282 27.78 -9.17 16.80
N THR A 283 28.86 -9.83 17.19
CA THR A 283 30.07 -10.07 16.37
C THR A 283 30.43 -11.56 16.27
N GLY A 284 29.40 -12.42 16.20
CA GLY A 284 29.51 -13.87 16.03
C GLY A 284 28.49 -14.37 15.00
#